data_AF-A0A3M3KCI1-F1
#
_entry.id   AF-A0A3M3KCI1-F1
#
_cell.length_a   1.000
_cell.length_b   1.000
_cell.length_c   1.000
_cell.angle_alpha   90.00
_cell.angle_beta   90.00
_cell.angle_gamma   90.00
#
_symmetry.space_group_name_H-M   'P 1'
#
loop_
_entity.id
_entity.type
_entity.pdbx_description
1 polymer ?
#
loop_
_entity_poly.entity_id
_entity_poly.type
_entity_poly.pdbx_seq_one_letter_code
_entity_poly.pdbx_strand_id
1 'polypeptide(L)'
;MIFSEELICELLSMPKVVMNPNAKAKVQKKSERITYQIESADGEKSFEMYTRQNQIDPDAYSCGLIYHPKRGEKVTLVRYNGSNHVHLNPLEDGELIVNRCHIHRATQRYMEMGEKAEKYAETTDRYDHLSGAMLCMLEDCNITGLDLPNDDPAPPYEPQMSLGL
;
A
#
# COMPACT_ATOMS: atom_id res chain seq x y z
N MET A 1 -12.49 16.16 7.62
CA MET A 1 -11.42 17.15 7.32
C MET A 1 -11.01 16.91 5.89
N ILE A 2 -10.96 17.95 5.06
CA ILE A 2 -10.51 17.84 3.67
C ILE A 2 -9.03 18.26 3.65
N PHE A 3 -8.19 17.44 3.05
CA PHE A 3 -6.78 17.76 2.86
C PHE A 3 -6.63 18.37 1.46
N SER A 4 -5.89 19.47 1.35
CA SER A 4 -5.64 20.04 0.04
C SER A 4 -4.67 19.16 -0.76
N GLU A 5 -4.70 19.27 -2.07
CA GLU A 5 -3.80 18.52 -2.95
C GLU A 5 -2.33 18.83 -2.62
N GLU A 6 -2.01 20.09 -2.31
CA GLU A 6 -0.66 20.53 -1.92
C GLU A 6 -0.21 19.84 -0.62
N LEU A 7 -1.09 19.75 0.39
CA LEU A 7 -0.77 19.07 1.64
C LEU A 7 -0.58 17.57 1.42
N ILE A 8 -1.42 16.93 0.59
CA ILE A 8 -1.27 15.52 0.25
C ILE A 8 0.09 15.29 -0.43
N CYS A 9 0.47 16.14 -1.38
CA CYS A 9 1.76 16.08 -2.07
C CYS A 9 2.94 16.29 -1.12
N GLU A 10 2.85 17.27 -0.20
CA GLU A 10 3.86 17.49 0.85
C GLU A 10 4.03 16.23 1.71
N LEU A 11 2.93 15.68 2.20
CA LEU A 11 2.94 14.49 3.06
C LEU A 11 3.50 13.26 2.35
N LEU A 12 3.21 13.07 1.06
CA LEU A 12 3.75 11.97 0.28
C LEU A 12 5.25 12.12 0.03
N SER A 13 5.71 13.31 -0.39
CA SER A 13 7.09 13.53 -0.83
C SER A 13 8.10 13.75 0.30
N MET A 14 7.67 14.17 1.49
CA MET A 14 8.60 14.47 2.58
C MET A 14 9.42 13.25 3.02
N PRO A 15 10.68 13.42 3.45
CA PRO A 15 11.48 12.32 3.98
C PRO A 15 10.88 11.73 5.26
N LYS A 16 10.85 10.39 5.33
CA LYS A 16 10.30 9.61 6.44
C LYS A 16 11.24 8.48 6.85
N VAL A 17 11.17 8.07 8.11
CA VAL A 17 11.99 6.99 8.68
C VAL A 17 11.11 5.98 9.41
N VAL A 18 11.35 4.70 9.17
CA VAL A 18 10.72 3.60 9.92
C VAL A 18 11.34 3.48 11.30
N MET A 19 10.49 3.52 12.34
CA MET A 19 10.92 3.53 13.75
C MET A 19 11.00 2.13 14.37
N ASN A 20 10.36 1.15 13.74
CA ASN A 20 10.30 -0.23 14.21
C ASN A 20 10.58 -1.24 13.08
N PRO A 21 11.77 -1.24 12.47
CA PRO A 21 12.10 -2.08 11.31
C PRO A 21 11.87 -3.57 11.54
N ASN A 22 11.97 -4.03 12.79
CA ASN A 22 11.80 -5.43 13.19
C ASN A 22 10.34 -5.80 13.55
N ALA A 23 9.35 -5.02 13.08
CA ALA A 23 7.94 -5.27 13.33
C ALA A 23 7.54 -6.71 12.97
N LYS A 24 6.70 -7.33 13.81
CA LYS A 24 6.32 -8.74 13.64
C LYS A 24 4.99 -8.87 12.92
N ALA A 25 4.95 -9.86 12.04
CA ALA A 25 3.73 -10.32 11.39
C ALA A 25 2.69 -10.79 12.42
N LYS A 26 1.43 -10.44 12.15
CA LYS A 26 0.27 -10.92 12.88
C LYS A 26 -0.72 -11.50 11.89
N VAL A 27 -1.16 -12.73 12.14
CA VAL A 27 -2.21 -13.36 11.34
C VAL A 27 -3.58 -12.93 11.88
N GLN A 28 -4.42 -12.39 11.00
CA GLN A 28 -5.79 -11.98 11.28
C GLN A 28 -6.68 -12.33 10.10
N LYS A 29 -7.78 -13.06 10.35
CA LYS A 29 -8.77 -13.42 9.31
C LYS A 29 -8.14 -14.01 8.03
N LYS A 30 -7.20 -14.96 8.18
CA LYS A 30 -6.44 -15.59 7.07
C LYS A 30 -5.58 -14.62 6.27
N SER A 31 -5.21 -13.48 6.84
CA SER A 31 -4.24 -12.56 6.27
C SER A 31 -3.13 -12.29 7.24
N GLU A 32 -1.89 -12.31 6.76
CA GLU A 32 -0.75 -11.82 7.51
C GLU A 32 -0.67 -10.30 7.37
N ARG A 33 -0.47 -9.59 8.49
CA ARG A 33 -0.30 -8.13 8.52
C ARG A 33 0.95 -7.76 9.31
N ILE A 34 1.77 -6.88 8.75
CA ILE A 34 2.84 -6.17 9.47
C ILE A 34 2.47 -4.69 9.53
N THR A 35 2.79 -4.03 10.64
CA THR A 35 2.53 -2.61 10.84
C THR A 35 3.80 -1.93 11.34
N TYR A 36 4.24 -0.94 10.56
CA TYR A 36 5.41 -0.11 10.81
C TYR A 36 4.96 1.27 11.27
N GLN A 37 5.58 1.76 12.35
CA GLN A 37 5.49 3.13 12.81
C GLN A 37 6.54 3.94 12.06
N ILE A 38 6.12 5.09 11.53
CA ILE A 38 6.93 5.95 10.69
C ILE A 38 6.84 7.37 11.21
N GLU A 39 7.94 8.09 11.18
CA GLU A 39 7.98 9.53 11.49
C GLU A 39 8.58 10.29 10.30
N SER A 40 8.16 11.55 10.12
CA SER A 40 8.91 12.47 9.26
C SER A 40 10.33 12.66 9.81
N ALA A 41 11.30 12.96 8.94
CA ALA A 41 12.69 13.11 9.36
C ALA A 41 12.92 14.22 10.43
N ASP A 42 12.02 15.20 10.51
CA ASP A 42 12.02 16.24 11.55
C ASP A 42 11.28 15.83 12.85
N GLY A 43 10.65 14.66 12.88
CA GLY A 43 9.88 14.14 14.02
C GLY A 43 8.51 14.80 14.24
N GLU A 44 8.08 15.73 13.38
CA GLU A 44 6.87 16.52 13.62
C GLU A 44 5.56 15.84 13.19
N LYS A 45 5.66 14.85 12.30
CA LYS A 45 4.53 14.14 11.71
C LYS A 45 4.69 12.64 11.88
N SER A 46 3.60 11.98 12.25
CA SER A 46 3.54 10.53 12.43
C SER A 46 2.71 9.85 11.35
N PHE A 47 3.17 8.67 10.97
CA PHE A 47 2.60 7.86 9.92
C PHE A 47 2.59 6.38 10.35
N GLU A 48 1.71 5.61 9.72
CA GLU A 48 1.71 4.15 9.79
C GLU A 48 1.85 3.62 8.36
N MET A 49 2.82 2.73 8.14
CA MET A 49 2.81 1.85 6.97
C MET A 49 2.33 0.48 7.40
N TYR A 50 1.51 -0.16 6.58
CA TYR A 50 1.14 -1.55 6.80
C TYR A 50 1.31 -2.39 5.55
N THR A 51 1.49 -3.69 5.77
CA THR A 51 1.37 -4.71 4.73
C THR A 51 0.23 -5.65 5.08
N ARG A 52 -0.37 -6.26 4.06
CA ARG A 52 -1.37 -7.31 4.22
C ARG A 52 -1.21 -8.30 3.08
N GLN A 53 -1.05 -9.58 3.41
CA GLN A 53 -1.03 -10.68 2.44
C GLN A 53 -2.12 -11.69 2.83
N ASN A 54 -3.03 -12.02 1.91
CA ASN A 54 -3.93 -13.15 2.11
C ASN A 54 -3.13 -14.47 2.03
N GLN A 55 -3.41 -15.41 2.94
CA GLN A 55 -2.71 -16.69 3.03
C GLN A 55 -3.16 -17.72 1.98
N ILE A 56 -4.27 -17.47 1.29
CA ILE A 56 -4.86 -18.37 0.29
C ILE A 56 -4.71 -17.79 -1.12
N ASP A 57 -5.04 -16.52 -1.28
CA ASP A 57 -5.01 -15.83 -2.56
C ASP A 57 -3.73 -14.97 -2.66
N PRO A 58 -2.72 -15.39 -3.44
CA PRO A 58 -1.46 -14.67 -3.53
C PRO A 58 -1.63 -13.28 -4.13
N ASP A 59 -2.63 -13.06 -5.00
CA ASP A 59 -2.92 -11.76 -5.63
C ASP A 59 -3.66 -10.81 -4.68
N ALA A 60 -4.21 -11.33 -3.57
CA ALA A 60 -4.93 -10.55 -2.57
C ALA A 60 -4.01 -9.94 -1.52
N TYR A 61 -3.18 -9.00 -1.95
CA TYR A 61 -2.29 -8.23 -1.09
C TYR A 61 -2.52 -6.73 -1.16
N SER A 62 -2.03 -6.03 -0.13
CA SER A 62 -1.89 -4.59 -0.17
C SER A 62 -0.82 -4.07 0.79
N CYS A 63 -0.26 -2.91 0.48
CA CYS A 63 0.44 -2.08 1.46
C CYS A 63 -0.12 -0.66 1.39
N GLY A 64 -0.22 0.02 2.54
CA GLY A 64 -0.71 1.40 2.58
C GLY A 64 0.09 2.29 3.53
N LEU A 65 0.16 3.59 3.20
CA LEU A 65 0.68 4.63 4.07
C LEU A 65 -0.48 5.48 4.60
N ILE A 66 -0.50 5.64 5.92
CA ILE A 66 -1.52 6.38 6.66
C ILE A 66 -0.84 7.53 7.38
N TYR A 67 -1.40 8.73 7.28
CA TYR A 67 -0.99 9.89 8.08
C TYR A 67 -1.86 10.03 9.33
N HIS A 68 -1.21 10.35 10.46
CA HIS A 68 -1.84 10.60 11.75
C HIS A 68 -1.73 12.09 12.08
N PRO A 69 -2.74 12.91 11.76
CA PRO A 69 -2.71 14.32 12.12
C PRO A 69 -2.75 14.49 13.65
N LYS A 70 -2.09 15.52 14.18
CA LYS A 70 -2.14 15.88 15.61
C LYS A 70 -3.58 16.09 16.12
N ARG A 71 -4.51 16.46 15.23
CA ARG A 71 -5.95 16.57 15.47
C ARG A 71 -6.73 16.09 14.25
N GLY A 72 -7.84 15.39 14.48
CA GLY A 72 -8.70 14.87 13.41
C GLY A 72 -8.49 13.38 13.18
N GLU A 73 -9.07 12.88 12.09
CA GLU A 73 -9.02 11.47 11.73
C GLU A 73 -7.78 11.15 10.90
N LYS A 74 -7.32 9.91 11.01
CA LYS A 74 -6.24 9.38 10.17
C LYS A 74 -6.68 9.34 8.70
N VAL A 75 -5.74 9.58 7.80
CA VAL A 75 -5.99 9.59 6.35
C VAL A 75 -5.06 8.61 5.67
N THR A 76 -5.59 7.67 4.89
CA THR A 76 -4.77 6.85 3.99
C THR A 76 -4.32 7.73 2.84
N LEU A 77 -3.01 7.96 2.70
CA LEU A 77 -2.46 8.78 1.63
C LEU A 77 -2.32 8.00 0.32
N VAL A 78 -1.90 6.75 0.43
CA VAL A 78 -1.71 5.87 -0.73
C VAL A 78 -1.88 4.42 -0.31
N ARG A 79 -2.39 3.57 -1.21
CA ARG A 79 -2.47 2.12 -1.03
C ARG A 79 -2.18 1.40 -2.34
N TYR A 80 -1.19 0.52 -2.33
CA TYR A 80 -0.81 -0.33 -3.44
C TYR A 80 -1.52 -1.67 -3.23
N ASN A 81 -2.28 -2.15 -4.20
CA ASN A 81 -2.93 -3.46 -4.14
C ASN A 81 -2.50 -4.36 -5.28
N GLY A 82 -2.64 -5.66 -5.04
CA GLY A 82 -2.64 -6.67 -6.07
C GLY A 82 -3.91 -6.68 -6.91
N SER A 83 -4.01 -7.68 -7.78
CA SER A 83 -4.99 -7.79 -8.85
C SER A 83 -6.27 -8.54 -8.46
N ASN A 84 -6.50 -8.86 -7.18
CA ASN A 84 -7.56 -9.79 -6.78
C ASN A 84 -9.00 -9.25 -6.83
N HIS A 85 -9.21 -7.97 -7.20
CA HIS A 85 -10.52 -7.36 -7.13
C HIS A 85 -10.75 -6.30 -8.20
N VAL A 86 -12.03 -5.98 -8.39
CA VAL A 86 -12.50 -4.90 -9.25
C VAL A 86 -12.58 -3.60 -8.45
N HIS A 87 -12.12 -2.51 -9.06
CA HIS A 87 -12.22 -1.17 -8.51
C HIS A 87 -12.91 -0.22 -9.50
N LEU A 88 -13.61 0.79 -8.97
CA LEU A 88 -14.32 1.80 -9.74
C LEU A 88 -13.87 3.18 -9.25
N ASN A 89 -13.58 4.08 -10.19
CA ASN A 89 -13.36 5.51 -9.98
C ASN A 89 -14.63 6.31 -10.32
N PRO A 90 -15.55 6.57 -9.36
CA PRO A 90 -16.83 7.24 -9.64
C PRO A 90 -16.73 8.61 -10.30
N LEU A 91 -15.66 9.37 -10.02
CA LEU A 91 -15.50 10.72 -10.56
C LEU A 91 -14.86 10.69 -11.97
N GLU A 92 -14.31 9.56 -12.40
CA GLU A 92 -13.57 9.40 -13.67
C GLU A 92 -14.47 8.70 -14.68
N ASP A 93 -15.67 9.25 -14.88
CA ASP A 93 -16.70 8.66 -15.75
C ASP A 93 -17.01 7.19 -15.45
N GLY A 94 -16.76 6.74 -14.21
CA GLY A 94 -16.91 5.35 -13.81
C GLY A 94 -15.87 4.41 -14.39
N GLU A 95 -14.63 4.86 -14.58
CA GLU A 95 -13.50 4.01 -14.99
C GLU A 95 -13.41 2.77 -14.10
N LEU A 96 -13.32 1.60 -14.74
CA LEU A 96 -13.31 0.30 -14.09
C LEU A 96 -11.94 -0.36 -14.22
N ILE A 97 -11.32 -0.68 -13.08
CA ILE A 97 -10.10 -1.47 -12.99
C ILE A 97 -10.51 -2.92 -12.71
N VAL A 98 -10.24 -3.83 -13.65
CA VAL A 98 -10.61 -5.24 -13.53
C VAL A 98 -9.36 -6.09 -13.44
N ASN A 99 -9.18 -6.73 -12.29
CA ASN A 99 -8.13 -7.71 -12.02
C ASN A 99 -6.72 -7.27 -12.44
N ARG A 100 -6.35 -6.04 -12.10
CA ARG A 100 -5.00 -5.49 -12.31
C ARG A 100 -4.47 -4.91 -11.01
N CYS A 101 -3.15 -4.97 -10.84
CA CYS A 101 -2.48 -4.20 -9.81
C CYS A 101 -2.80 -2.72 -9.98
N HIS A 102 -3.07 -2.05 -8.86
CA HIS A 102 -3.46 -0.65 -8.88
C HIS A 102 -3.10 0.05 -7.58
N ILE A 103 -2.86 1.36 -7.70
CA ILE A 103 -2.43 2.24 -6.63
C ILE A 103 -3.57 3.21 -6.36
N HIS A 104 -4.16 3.15 -5.18
CA HIS A 104 -5.05 4.20 -4.71
C HIS A 104 -4.27 5.40 -4.21
N ARG A 105 -4.79 6.59 -4.45
CA ARG A 105 -4.22 7.86 -4.00
C ARG A 105 -5.26 8.70 -3.29
N ALA A 106 -4.87 9.29 -2.17
CA ALA A 106 -5.62 10.39 -1.57
C ALA A 106 -5.72 11.52 -2.59
N THR A 107 -6.92 12.08 -2.75
CA THR A 107 -7.12 13.28 -3.58
C THR A 107 -8.08 14.22 -2.87
N GLN A 108 -7.85 15.53 -3.01
CA GLN A 108 -8.75 16.52 -2.44
C GLN A 108 -10.19 16.36 -2.96
N ARG A 109 -10.34 16.18 -4.27
CA ARG A 109 -11.66 16.11 -4.95
C ARG A 109 -12.55 14.96 -4.49
N TYR A 110 -11.98 13.78 -4.15
CA TYR A 110 -12.79 12.69 -3.58
C TYR A 110 -13.20 12.99 -2.13
N MET A 111 -12.32 13.61 -1.35
CA MET A 111 -12.66 14.03 0.02
C MET A 111 -13.77 15.08 0.04
N GLU A 112 -13.77 16.03 -0.90
CA GLU A 112 -14.81 17.05 -1.05
C GLU A 112 -16.19 16.45 -1.35
N MET A 113 -16.22 15.31 -2.04
CA MET A 113 -17.44 14.54 -2.32
C MET A 113 -17.88 13.63 -1.16
N GLY A 114 -17.15 13.63 -0.03
CA GLY A 114 -17.43 12.77 1.12
C GLY A 114 -17.04 11.31 0.92
N GLU A 115 -16.30 11.00 -0.14
CA GLU A 115 -15.73 9.67 -0.37
C GLU A 115 -14.49 9.44 0.51
N LYS A 116 -14.02 8.20 0.57
CA LYS A 116 -12.70 7.90 1.16
C LYS A 116 -11.63 8.71 0.43
N ALA A 117 -10.65 9.23 1.17
CA ALA A 117 -9.57 10.02 0.58
C ALA A 117 -8.89 9.26 -0.56
N GLU A 118 -8.52 8.00 -0.32
CA GLU A 118 -7.88 7.10 -1.28
C GLU A 118 -8.88 6.34 -2.16
N LYS A 119 -10.01 6.95 -2.50
CA LYS A 119 -11.00 6.29 -3.37
C LYS A 119 -10.49 6.17 -4.81
N TYR A 120 -9.84 7.20 -5.36
CA TYR A 120 -9.23 7.17 -6.68
C TYR A 120 -8.10 6.13 -6.77
N ALA A 121 -8.01 5.39 -7.88
CA ALA A 121 -6.89 4.52 -8.18
C ALA A 121 -6.45 4.52 -9.64
N GLU A 122 -5.19 4.17 -9.87
CA GLU A 122 -4.59 4.01 -11.19
C GLU A 122 -3.98 2.62 -11.33
N THR A 123 -4.14 1.97 -12.49
CA THR A 123 -3.46 0.69 -12.77
C THR A 123 -1.96 0.87 -12.89
N THR A 124 -1.20 -0.19 -12.59
CA THR A 124 0.26 -0.17 -12.66
C THR A 124 0.82 -1.53 -13.06
N ASP A 125 1.96 -1.49 -13.75
CA ASP A 125 2.77 -2.67 -14.10
C ASP A 125 4.12 -2.68 -13.34
N ARG A 126 4.30 -1.76 -12.35
CA ARG A 126 5.55 -1.64 -11.57
C ARG A 126 5.79 -2.81 -10.61
N TYR A 127 4.75 -3.58 -10.32
CA TYR A 127 4.81 -4.71 -9.41
C TYR A 127 3.66 -5.69 -9.69
N ASP A 128 3.86 -6.95 -9.34
CA ASP A 128 2.86 -8.02 -9.37
C ASP A 128 2.75 -8.78 -8.04
N HIS A 129 3.67 -8.56 -7.09
CA HIS A 129 3.67 -9.10 -5.73
C HIS A 129 3.83 -8.02 -4.63
N LEU A 130 3.59 -8.40 -3.37
CA LEU A 130 3.62 -7.50 -2.21
C LEU A 130 4.97 -6.81 -1.97
N SER A 131 6.09 -7.50 -2.12
CA SER A 131 7.43 -6.92 -1.90
C SER A 131 7.74 -5.81 -2.91
N GLY A 132 7.43 -6.03 -4.19
CA GLY A 132 7.52 -5.01 -5.25
C GLY A 132 6.61 -3.83 -4.98
N ALA A 133 5.40 -4.06 -4.48
CA ALA A 133 4.50 -2.99 -4.05
C ALA A 133 5.09 -2.18 -2.87
N MET A 134 5.73 -2.85 -1.90
CA MET A 134 6.45 -2.18 -0.82
C MET A 134 7.63 -1.36 -1.35
N LEU A 135 8.44 -1.90 -2.25
CA LEU A 135 9.57 -1.18 -2.84
C LEU A 135 9.09 0.11 -3.53
N CYS A 136 8.04 0.00 -4.37
CA CYS A 136 7.43 1.16 -5.00
C CYS A 136 6.95 2.20 -3.97
N MET A 137 6.32 1.76 -2.88
CA MET A 137 5.88 2.66 -1.82
C MET A 137 7.05 3.36 -1.12
N LEU A 138 8.11 2.62 -0.76
CA LEU A 138 9.26 3.19 -0.07
C LEU A 138 9.92 4.28 -0.93
N GLU A 139 10.07 4.02 -2.23
CA GLU A 139 10.57 4.98 -3.21
C GLU A 139 9.64 6.18 -3.39
N ASP A 140 8.37 5.93 -3.76
CA ASP A 140 7.39 6.97 -4.10
C ASP A 140 7.07 7.88 -2.90
N CYS A 141 7.18 7.35 -1.67
CA CYS A 141 6.83 8.07 -0.44
C CYS A 141 8.04 8.51 0.39
N ASN A 142 9.26 8.37 -0.16
CA ASN A 142 10.51 8.79 0.47
C ASN A 142 10.69 8.23 1.90
N ILE A 143 10.48 6.92 2.04
CA ILE A 143 10.56 6.20 3.32
C ILE A 143 11.87 5.42 3.37
N THR A 144 12.62 5.59 4.46
CA THR A 144 13.89 4.89 4.71
C THR A 144 13.84 4.10 6.02
N GLY A 145 14.88 3.30 6.29
CA GLY A 145 15.00 2.56 7.55
C GLY A 145 14.29 1.20 7.58
N LEU A 146 13.96 0.65 6.40
CA LEU A 146 13.45 -0.71 6.26
C LEU A 146 14.26 -1.45 5.19
N ASP A 147 14.94 -2.51 5.59
CA ASP A 147 15.58 -3.43 4.66
C ASP A 147 14.53 -4.45 4.23
N LEU A 148 14.14 -4.41 2.95
CA LEU A 148 13.28 -5.46 2.40
C LEU A 148 14.11 -6.73 2.20
N PRO A 149 13.54 -7.92 2.48
CA PRO A 149 14.16 -9.16 2.03
C PRO A 149 14.38 -9.08 0.52
N ASN A 150 15.55 -9.49 0.05
CA ASN A 150 15.74 -9.70 -1.38
C ASN A 150 14.80 -10.83 -1.80
N ASP A 151 13.75 -10.49 -2.53
CA ASP A 151 12.93 -11.47 -3.21
C ASP A 151 13.68 -11.90 -4.46
N ASP A 152 14.59 -12.87 -4.30
CA ASP A 152 14.89 -13.74 -5.43
C ASP A 152 13.56 -14.40 -5.82
N PRO A 153 13.10 -14.30 -7.09
CA PRO A 153 11.88 -14.95 -7.50
C PRO A 153 12.02 -16.43 -7.19
N ALA A 154 11.08 -16.98 -6.42
CA ALA A 154 11.02 -18.42 -6.19
C ALA A 154 11.11 -19.11 -7.57
N PRO A 155 11.99 -20.12 -7.73
CA PRO A 155 12.08 -20.83 -9.00
C PRO A 155 10.69 -21.31 -9.39
N PRO A 156 10.33 -21.26 -10.69
CA PRO A 156 9.02 -21.67 -11.14
C PRO A 156 8.70 -23.05 -10.59
N TYR A 157 7.50 -23.19 -10.03
CA TYR A 157 7.00 -24.45 -9.51
C TYR A 157 7.07 -25.51 -10.61
N GLU A 158 8.02 -26.44 -10.51
CA GLU A 158 8.01 -27.65 -11.31
C GLU A 158 7.04 -28.65 -10.65
N PRO A 159 5.90 -28.99 -11.29
CA PRO A 159 5.05 -30.05 -10.78
C PRO A 159 5.85 -31.35 -10.74
N GLN A 160 5.95 -31.96 -9.57
CA GLN A 160 6.52 -33.30 -9.43
C GLN A 160 5.65 -34.26 -10.25
N MET A 161 6.16 -34.67 -11.41
CA MET A 161 5.65 -35.82 -12.15
C MET A 161 5.74 -37.02 -11.21
N SER A 162 4.60 -37.49 -10.71
CA SER A 162 4.56 -38.78 -10.04
C SER A 162 4.92 -39.84 -11.08
N LEU A 163 6.11 -40.43 -10.92
CA LEU A 163 6.41 -41.70 -11.57
C LEU A 163 5.49 -42.72 -10.90
N GLY A 164 4.37 -43.00 -11.59
CA GLY A 164 3.55 -44.14 -11.28
C GLY A 164 4.38 -45.41 -11.33
N LEU A 165 4.35 -46.16 -10.23
CA LEU A 165 4.59 -47.60 -10.16
C LEU A 165 3.55 -48.17 -9.19
#